data_AF-A0AAD4RZ04-F1
#
_entry.id   AF-A0AAD4RZ04-F1
#
_cell.length_a   1.000
_cell.length_b   1.000
_cell.length_c   1.000
_cell.angle_alpha   90.00
_cell.angle_beta   90.00
_cell.angle_gamma   90.00
#
_symmetry.space_group_name_H-M   'P 1'
#
loop_
_entity.id
_entity.type
_entity.pdbx_description
1 polymer ?
#
loop_
_entity_poly.entity_id
_entity_poly.type
_entity_poly.pdbx_seq_one_letter_code
_entity_poly.pdbx_strand_id
1 'polypeptide(L)'
;MEALQNYRIGQRPKNGKNWDEVSVVYGPVLINDNHWVEIALHIKERMIKVYDSLAPKHSATSSIMHEEINQIRKILSALLATGSWDAKFDHPTARQDPNG
;
A
#
# COMPACT_ATOMS: atom_id res chain seq x y z
N MET A 1 5.83 -6.95 21.06
CA MET A 1 7.09 -6.85 20.27
C MET A 1 7.39 -8.13 19.50
N GLU A 2 7.18 -9.32 20.09
CA GLU A 2 7.45 -10.63 19.46
C GLU A 2 6.65 -10.90 18.17
N ALA A 3 5.38 -10.50 18.10
CA ALA A 3 4.56 -10.65 16.89
C ALA A 3 5.14 -9.91 15.67
N LEU A 4 5.62 -8.68 15.86
CA LEU A 4 6.20 -7.84 14.80
C LEU A 4 7.51 -8.44 14.27
N GLN A 5 8.30 -9.03 15.16
CA GLN A 5 9.55 -9.70 14.81
C GLN A 5 9.29 -10.97 13.98
N ASN A 6 8.27 -11.75 14.36
CA ASN A 6 7.84 -12.93 13.61
C ASN A 6 7.29 -12.60 12.22
N TYR A 7 6.63 -11.44 12.07
CA TYR A 7 6.26 -10.92 10.75
C TYR A 7 7.50 -10.60 9.92
N ARG A 8 8.44 -9.82 10.46
CA ARG A 8 9.66 -9.39 9.74
C ARG A 8 10.46 -10.57 9.18
N ILE A 9 10.64 -11.64 9.95
CA ILE A 9 11.40 -12.84 9.53
C ILE A 9 10.59 -13.83 8.69
N GLY A 10 9.39 -13.45 8.20
CA GLY A 10 8.59 -14.29 7.31
C GLY A 10 8.00 -15.55 7.96
N GLN A 11 8.06 -15.69 9.29
CA GLN A 11 7.54 -16.88 9.99
C GLN A 11 6.01 -17.00 9.98
N ARG A 12 5.30 -15.94 9.58
CA ARG A 12 3.87 -16.01 9.24
C ARG A 12 3.61 -15.28 7.92
N PRO A 13 2.90 -15.92 6.97
CA PRO A 13 2.31 -17.27 7.06
C PRO A 13 3.35 -18.40 6.97
N LYS A 14 3.06 -19.54 7.61
CA LYS A 14 3.87 -20.77 7.59
C LYS A 14 4.27 -21.09 6.14
N ASN A 15 5.57 -21.08 5.82
CA ASN A 15 6.21 -21.24 4.48
C ASN A 15 6.53 -19.93 3.72
N GLY A 16 6.36 -18.77 4.34
CA GLY A 16 6.68 -17.48 3.72
C GLY A 16 8.17 -17.27 3.55
N LYS A 17 8.56 -16.77 2.37
CA LYS A 17 9.87 -16.15 2.16
C LYS A 17 10.08 -15.04 3.19
N ASN A 18 11.34 -14.75 3.54
CA ASN A 18 11.65 -13.55 4.32
C ASN A 18 11.07 -12.33 3.59
N TRP A 19 10.56 -11.35 4.32
CA TRP A 19 10.06 -10.11 3.69
C TRP A 19 11.14 -9.39 2.90
N ASP A 20 12.40 -9.58 3.28
CA ASP A 20 13.58 -9.09 2.56
C ASP A 20 13.73 -9.70 1.15
N GLU A 21 13.08 -10.84 0.87
CA GLU A 21 13.07 -11.50 -0.43
C GLU A 21 11.82 -11.16 -1.27
N VAL A 22 10.83 -10.48 -0.65
CA VAL A 22 9.59 -10.09 -1.32
C VAL A 22 9.84 -8.77 -2.04
N SER A 23 9.66 -8.74 -3.36
CA SER A 23 9.82 -7.50 -4.14
C SER A 23 8.58 -6.61 -4.04
N VAL A 24 7.40 -7.20 -4.22
CA VAL A 24 6.11 -6.48 -4.25
C VAL A 24 5.03 -7.28 -3.52
N VAL A 25 4.21 -6.61 -2.71
CA VAL A 25 2.98 -7.17 -2.13
C VAL A 25 1.77 -6.41 -2.66
N TYR A 26 0.79 -7.15 -3.17
CA TYR A 26 -0.48 -6.60 -3.64
C TYR A 26 -1.56 -6.79 -2.58
N GLY A 27 -2.47 -5.82 -2.48
CA GLY A 27 -3.60 -5.94 -1.56
C GLY A 27 -4.74 -4.98 -1.89
N PRO A 28 -5.99 -5.35 -1.60
CA PRO A 28 -7.12 -4.44 -1.64
C PRO A 28 -7.12 -3.56 -0.38
N VAL A 29 -7.49 -2.30 -0.53
CA VAL A 29 -7.73 -1.37 0.58
C VAL A 29 -9.09 -0.73 0.38
N LEU A 30 -9.92 -0.75 1.43
CA LEU A 30 -11.17 -0.01 1.46
C LEU A 30 -10.89 1.39 1.97
N ILE A 31 -11.27 2.40 1.19
CA ILE A 31 -11.09 3.82 1.46
C ILE A 31 -12.46 4.42 1.79
N ASN A 32 -12.53 5.22 2.85
CA ASN A 32 -13.76 5.88 3.31
C ASN A 32 -14.96 4.91 3.45
N ASP A 33 -14.68 3.64 3.79
CA ASP A 33 -15.67 2.56 3.95
C ASP A 33 -16.56 2.24 2.73
N ASN A 34 -16.27 2.80 1.55
CA ASN A 34 -17.15 2.65 0.39
C ASN A 34 -16.42 2.52 -0.97
N HIS A 35 -15.09 2.66 -0.98
CA HIS A 35 -14.33 2.65 -2.23
C HIS A 35 -13.14 1.70 -2.15
N TRP A 36 -13.13 0.64 -2.96
CA TRP A 36 -12.01 -0.29 -3.01
C TRP A 36 -10.94 0.20 -3.98
N VAL A 37 -9.71 0.27 -3.49
CA VAL A 37 -8.51 0.54 -4.31
C VAL A 37 -7.56 -0.64 -4.22
N GLU A 38 -6.74 -0.83 -5.25
CA GLU A 38 -5.63 -1.78 -5.22
C GLU A 38 -4.36 -1.04 -4.79
N ILE A 39 -3.56 -1.66 -3.93
CA ILE A 39 -2.21 -1.18 -3.61
C ILE A 39 -1.15 -2.18 -4.02
N ALA A 40 0.03 -1.65 -4.39
CA ALA A 40 1.26 -2.41 -4.55
C ALA A 40 2.35 -1.84 -3.63
N LEU A 41 2.80 -2.65 -2.67
CA LEU A 41 3.87 -2.34 -1.74
C LEU A 41 5.20 -2.81 -2.33
N HIS A 42 5.95 -1.87 -2.89
CA HIS A 42 7.31 -2.08 -3.37
C HIS A 42 8.27 -2.06 -2.17
N ILE A 43 8.70 -3.24 -1.71
CA ILE A 43 9.44 -3.40 -0.44
C ILE A 43 10.83 -2.75 -0.53
N LYS A 44 11.56 -2.99 -1.62
CA LYS A 44 12.92 -2.48 -1.81
C LYS A 44 12.93 -0.97 -1.99
N GLU A 45 11.99 -0.45 -2.76
CA GLU A 45 11.83 0.99 -3.05
C GLU A 45 11.11 1.75 -1.93
N ARG A 46 10.54 1.04 -0.95
CA ARG A 46 9.73 1.60 0.16
C ARG A 46 8.61 2.50 -0.37
N MET A 47 7.91 2.00 -1.38
CA MET A 47 6.90 2.75 -2.10
C MET A 47 5.57 2.01 -2.09
N ILE A 48 4.51 2.74 -1.73
CA ILE A 48 3.13 2.31 -1.89
C ILE A 48 2.64 2.91 -3.21
N LYS A 49 2.32 2.07 -4.20
CA LYS A 49 1.53 2.52 -5.35
C LYS A 49 0.07 2.27 -5.06
N VAL A 50 -0.78 3.26 -5.29
CA VAL A 50 -2.22 3.19 -5.09
C VAL A 50 -2.88 3.31 -6.45
N TYR A 51 -3.59 2.26 -6.85
CA TYR A 51 -4.37 2.19 -8.08
C TYR A 51 -5.82 2.49 -7.73
N ASP A 52 -6.23 3.72 -8.01
CA ASP A 52 -7.57 4.22 -7.72
C ASP A 52 -8.33 4.47 -9.04
N SER A 53 -9.41 3.72 -9.25
CA SER A 53 -10.25 3.79 -10.44
C SER A 53 -11.09 5.07 -10.53
N LEU A 54 -11.32 5.76 -9.41
CA LEU A 54 -12.12 6.99 -9.30
C LEU A 54 -11.26 8.25 -9.19
N ALA A 55 -9.94 8.12 -9.11
CA ALA A 55 -9.03 9.27 -8.98
C ALA A 55 -9.20 10.29 -10.13
N PRO A 56 -9.20 11.61 -9.88
CA PRO A 56 -9.32 12.63 -10.92
C PRO A 56 -8.17 12.57 -11.93
N LYS A 57 -8.47 12.81 -13.22
CA LYS A 57 -7.54 12.71 -14.37
C LYS A 57 -6.38 13.73 -14.34
N HIS A 58 -6.53 14.79 -13.54
CA HIS A 58 -5.66 15.96 -13.54
C HIS A 58 -5.13 16.37 -12.16
N SER A 59 -5.37 15.58 -11.11
CA SER A 59 -4.72 15.87 -9.84
C SER A 59 -3.32 15.25 -9.83
N ALA A 60 -2.39 15.90 -10.54
CA ALA A 60 -0.94 15.76 -10.34
C ALA A 60 -0.50 16.07 -8.89
N THR A 61 -1.46 16.34 -8.00
CA THR A 61 -1.29 16.75 -6.62
C THR A 61 -2.63 16.62 -5.88
N SER A 62 -3.35 15.49 -5.95
CA SER A 62 -4.29 15.20 -4.85
C SER A 62 -3.43 14.83 -3.65
N SER A 63 -2.93 15.87 -2.98
CA SER A 63 -2.25 15.85 -1.68
C SER A 63 -3.12 15.23 -0.58
N ILE A 64 -4.35 14.83 -0.89
CA ILE A 64 -5.23 14.05 -0.05
C ILE A 64 -4.75 12.60 -0.09
N MET A 65 -3.72 12.33 0.70
CA MET A 65 -3.36 10.96 1.04
C MET A 65 -4.46 10.42 1.94
N HIS A 66 -5.22 9.42 1.46
CA HIS A 66 -6.24 8.75 2.26
C HIS A 66 -5.66 8.27 3.61
N GLU A 67 -6.44 8.41 4.68
CA GLU A 67 -5.96 8.13 6.03
C GLU A 67 -5.50 6.67 6.17
N GLU A 68 -6.22 5.75 5.54
CA GLU A 68 -5.93 4.33 5.50
C GLU A 68 -4.55 4.05 4.88
N ILE A 69 -4.22 4.74 3.78
CA ILE A 69 -2.88 4.66 3.16
C ILE A 69 -1.80 5.21 4.10
N ASN A 70 -2.10 6.26 4.86
CA ASN A 70 -1.19 6.79 5.88
C ASN A 70 -1.00 5.84 7.07
N GLN A 71 -2.06 5.14 7.49
CA GLN A 71 -1.98 4.11 8.53
C GLN A 71 -1.11 2.93 8.07
N ILE A 72 -1.31 2.45 6.85
CA ILE A 72 -0.47 1.41 6.23
C ILE A 72 0.99 1.87 6.21
N ARG A 73 1.25 3.11 5.76
CA ARG A 73 2.60 3.69 5.76
C ARG A 73 3.26 3.64 7.15
N LYS A 74 2.54 4.07 8.19
CA LYS A 74 3.04 4.06 9.58
C LYS A 74 3.36 2.63 10.05
N ILE A 75 2.49 1.68 9.74
CA ILE A 75 2.68 0.26 10.08
C ILE A 75 3.93 -0.30 9.38
N LEU A 76 4.11 -0.04 8.09
CA LEU A 76 5.25 -0.51 7.33
C LEU A 76 6.58 0.08 7.83
N SER A 77 6.59 1.38 8.14
CA SER A 77 7.75 2.03 8.77
C SER A 77 8.09 1.41 10.13
N ALA A 78 7.09 1.06 10.94
CA ALA A 78 7.31 0.43 12.25
C ALA A 78 7.77 -1.04 12.13
N LEU A 79 7.22 -1.80 11.19
CA LEU A 79 7.49 -3.23 11.01
C LEU A 79 8.85 -3.52 10.37
N LEU A 80 9.18 -2.77 9.31
CA LEU A 80 10.33 -3.07 8.46
C LEU A 80 11.57 -2.24 8.82
N ALA A 81 11.50 -1.46 9.91
CA ALA A 81 12.59 -0.79 10.64
C ALA A 81 13.58 0.02 9.79
N THR A 82 13.21 0.38 8.56
CA THR A 82 14.13 0.98 7.59
C THR A 82 13.44 2.09 6.83
N GLY A 83 13.64 3.34 7.28
CA GLY A 83 13.30 4.56 6.55
C GLY A 83 11.81 4.90 6.40
N SER A 84 11.57 6.09 5.82
CA SER A 84 10.23 6.55 5.44
C SER A 84 9.73 5.80 4.21
N TRP A 85 8.44 5.51 4.19
CA TRP A 85 7.74 4.97 3.02
C TRP A 85 7.09 6.10 2.23
N ASP A 86 7.18 6.07 0.91
CA ASP A 86 6.51 7.01 0.03
C ASP A 86 5.20 6.42 -0.51
N ALA A 87 4.26 7.28 -0.91
CA ALA A 87 3.02 6.87 -1.55
C ALA A 87 2.84 7.60 -2.89
N LYS A 88 2.50 6.87 -3.94
CA LYS A 88 2.20 7.39 -5.28
C LYS A 88 0.85 6.87 -5.75
N PHE A 89 -0.01 7.78 -6.15
CA PHE A 89 -1.28 7.46 -6.79
C PHE A 89 -1.05 7.29 -8.28
N ASP A 90 -1.37 6.11 -8.80
CA ASP A 90 -1.28 5.80 -10.22
C ASP A 90 -2.68 5.78 -10.82
N HIS A 91 -2.76 6.13 -12.10
CA HIS A 91 -4.01 6.22 -12.84
C HIS A 91 -4.12 5.00 -13.77
N PRO A 92 -4.81 3.93 -13.37
CA PRO A 92 -5.01 2.79 -14.24
C PRO A 92 -5.76 3.22 -15.52
N THR A 93 -5.40 2.60 -16.63
CA THR A 93 -5.92 2.92 -17.97
C THR A 93 -7.42 2.62 -18.11
N ALA A 94 -7.93 1.66 -17.32
CA ALA A 94 -9.36 1.36 -17.21
C ALA A 94 -9.96 2.11 -16.01
N ARG A 95 -11.04 2.86 -16.24
CA ARG A 95 -11.70 3.71 -15.23
C ARG A 95 -13.13 3.28 -15.01
N GLN A 96 -13.57 3.40 -13.76
CA GLN A 96 -14.97 3.25 -13.42
C GLN A 96 -15.71 4.55 -13.75
N ASP A 97 -16.93 4.44 -14.27
CA ASP A 97 -17.82 5.58 -14.41
C ASP A 97 -18.23 6.05 -13.00
N PRO A 98 -17.95 7.30 -12.60
CA PRO A 98 -18.34 7.81 -11.29
C PRO A 98 -19.86 7.89 -11.10
N ASN A 99 -20.68 7.70 -12.14
CA ASN A 99 -22.15 7.78 -12.10
C ASN A 99 -22.86 6.44 -12.37
N GLY A 100 -22.19 5.32 -12.10
CA GLY A 100 -22.77 3.97 -12.27
C GLY A 100 -24.14 3.79 -11.62
#